data_AF-V6I0V5-F1
#
_entry.id   AF-V6I0V5-F1
#
_cell.length_a   1.000
_cell.length_b   1.000
_cell.length_c   1.000
_cell.angle_alpha   90.00
_cell.angle_beta   90.00
_cell.angle_gamma   90.00
#
_symmetry.space_group_name_H-M   'P 1'
#
loop_
_entity.id
_entity.type
_entity.pdbx_description
1 polymer ?
#
loop_
_entity_poly.entity_id
_entity_poly.type
_entity_poly.pdbx_seq_one_letter_code
_entity_poly.pdbx_strand_id
1 'polypeptide(L)' 'MNPEEKGNSAAGVILKILRERRNFTYKELSSKLDGVPIDLIIDLESGALPMTNELARKISNLFDVPISLFLK' A
#
# COMPACT_ATOMS: atom_id res chain seq x y z
N MET A 1 -6.90 -16.75 -15.25
CA MET A 1 -6.98 -15.64 -14.29
C MET A 1 -7.14 -16.28 -12.93
N ASN A 2 -6.09 -16.22 -12.10
CA ASN A 2 -6.06 -16.93 -10.82
C ASN A 2 -6.89 -16.14 -9.79
N PRO A 3 -7.73 -16.79 -8.96
CA PRO A 3 -8.52 -16.11 -7.92
C PRO A 3 -7.66 -15.31 -6.93
N GLU A 4 -6.40 -15.68 -6.75
CA GLU A 4 -5.42 -15.01 -5.89
C GLU A 4 -5.04 -13.60 -6.39
N GLU A 5 -5.16 -13.31 -7.69
CA GLU A 5 -4.84 -12.00 -8.28
C GLU A 5 -5.87 -10.91 -7.90
N LYS A 6 -7.08 -11.31 -7.47
CA LYS A 6 -8.13 -10.37 -7.04
C LYS A 6 -8.05 -9.96 -5.57
N GLY A 7 -7.17 -10.60 -4.78
CA GLY A 7 -7.14 -10.45 -3.32
C GLY A 7 -6.74 -9.07 -2.82
N ASN A 8 -5.97 -8.30 -3.60
CA ASN A 8 -5.25 -7.15 -3.05
C ASN A 8 -5.51 -5.80 -3.71
N SER A 9 -6.39 -5.71 -4.71
CA SER A 9 -6.75 -4.41 -5.33
C SER A 9 -7.32 -3.43 -4.29
N ALA A 10 -8.02 -3.94 -3.27
CA ALA A 10 -8.57 -3.12 -2.19
C ALA A 10 -7.47 -2.51 -1.30
N ALA A 11 -6.40 -3.25 -0.99
CA ALA A 11 -5.29 -2.77 -0.17
C ALA A 11 -4.54 -1.61 -0.85
N GLY A 12 -4.32 -1.73 -2.17
CA GLY A 12 -3.76 -0.68 -3.01
C GLY A 12 -4.58 0.61 -3.00
N VAL A 13 -5.90 0.48 -3.18
CA VAL A 13 -6.81 1.62 -3.14
C VAL A 13 -6.83 2.28 -1.76
N ILE A 14 -6.81 1.49 -0.68
CA ILE A 14 -6.74 2.02 0.69
C ILE A 14 -5.44 2.80 0.90
N LEU A 15 -4.30 2.27 0.44
CA LEU A 15 -3.01 2.96 0.49
C LEU A 15 -3.06 4.32 -0.23
N LYS A 16 -3.63 4.35 -1.43
CA LYS A 16 -3.80 5.59 -2.19
C LYS A 16 -4.61 6.63 -1.41
N ILE A 17 -5.74 6.22 -0.85
CA ILE A 17 -6.60 7.11 -0.04
C ILE A 17 -5.83 7.63 1.18
N LEU A 18 -5.08 6.78 1.87
CA LEU A 18 -4.29 7.17 3.03
C LEU A 18 -3.17 8.15 2.67
N ARG A 19 -2.47 7.90 1.56
CA ARG A 19 -1.43 8.79 1.02
C ARG A 19 -2.01 10.17 0.72
N GLU A 20 -3.12 10.24 -0.01
CA GLU A 20 -3.78 11.49 -0.40
C GLU A 20 -4.34 12.24 0.82
N ARG A 21 -4.95 11.55 1.78
CA ARG A 21 -5.45 12.17 3.02
C ARG A 21 -4.34 12.80 3.87
N ARG A 22 -3.13 12.26 3.82
CA ARG A 22 -1.95 12.81 4.51
C ARG A 22 -1.17 13.79 3.65
N ASN A 23 -1.63 14.10 2.43
CA ASN A 23 -0.93 14.91 1.43
C ASN A 23 0.51 14.45 1.15
N PHE A 24 0.76 13.15 1.24
CA PHE A 24 2.07 12.60 0.92
C PHE A 24 2.26 12.50 -0.59
N THR A 25 3.38 13.03 -1.06
CA THR A 25 3.92 12.68 -2.37
C THR A 25 4.44 11.24 -2.37
N TYR A 26 4.57 10.63 -3.55
CA TYR A 26 5.16 9.30 -3.64
C TYR A 26 6.58 9.23 -3.05
N LYS A 27 7.36 10.30 -3.19
CA LYS A 27 8.71 10.40 -2.63
C LYS A 27 8.70 10.44 -1.11
N GLU A 28 7.78 11.18 -0.51
CA GLU A 28 7.62 11.22 0.95
C GLU A 28 7.13 9.89 1.50
N LEU A 29 6.16 9.26 0.83
CA LEU A 29 5.69 7.94 1.23
C LEU A 29 6.80 6.89 1.11
N SER A 30 7.56 6.91 0.01
CA SER A 30 8.77 6.08 -0.16
C SER A 30 9.75 6.26 0.99
N SER A 31 10.09 7.51 1.33
CA SER A 31 10.99 7.80 2.45
C SER A 31 10.44 7.33 3.81
N LYS A 32 9.12 7.38 4.01
CA LYS A 32 8.47 6.94 5.25
C LYS A 32 8.32 5.42 5.35
N LEU A 33 8.42 4.72 4.22
CA LEU A 33 8.40 3.26 4.13
C LEU A 33 9.82 2.69 3.96
N ASP A 34 10.83 3.28 4.60
CA ASP A 34 12.23 2.85 4.55
C ASP A 34 12.84 2.83 3.13
N GLY A 35 12.44 3.75 2.26
CA GLY A 35 12.96 3.86 0.90
C GLY A 35 12.37 2.85 -0.08
N VAL A 36 11.16 2.34 0.19
CA VAL A 36 10.41 1.51 -0.76
C VAL A 36 10.35 2.22 -2.13
N PRO A 37 10.66 1.52 -3.24
CA PRO A 37 10.66 2.14 -4.56
C PRO A 37 9.33 2.81 -4.91
N ILE A 38 9.39 4.00 -5.50
CA ILE A 38 8.19 4.75 -5.91
C ILE A 38 7.36 3.95 -6.91
N ASP A 39 8.00 3.27 -7.85
CA ASP A 39 7.31 2.44 -8.85
C ASP A 39 6.52 1.31 -8.18
N LEU A 40 7.08 0.68 -7.14
CA LEU A 40 6.37 -0.32 -6.35
C LEU A 40 5.14 0.27 -5.66
N ILE A 41 5.23 1.50 -5.12
CA ILE A 41 4.07 2.19 -4.53
C ILE A 41 2.98 2.41 -5.57
N ILE A 42 3.34 2.85 -6.77
CA ILE A 42 2.40 3.08 -7.88
C ILE A 42 1.75 1.76 -8.33
N ASP A 43 2.53 0.70 -8.46
CA ASP A 43 2.05 -0.63 -8.83
C ASP A 43 1.11 -1.21 -7.78
N LEU A 44 1.38 -0.96 -6.50
CA LEU A 44 0.48 -1.33 -5.40
C LEU A 44 -0.81 -0.53 -5.45
N GLU A 45 -0.73 0.80 -5.58
CA GLU A 45 -1.91 1.68 -5.62
C GLU A 45 -2.81 1.43 -6.83
N SER A 46 -2.24 1.01 -7.96
CA SER A 46 -2.98 0.61 -9.16
C SER A 46 -3.54 -0.81 -9.08
N GLY A 47 -3.11 -1.60 -8.09
CA GLY A 47 -3.44 -3.02 -7.97
C GLY A 47 -2.75 -3.90 -9.02
N ALA A 48 -1.72 -3.38 -9.70
CA ALA A 48 -0.86 -4.15 -10.60
C ALA A 48 -0.02 -5.17 -9.83
N LEU A 49 0.38 -4.84 -8.60
CA LEU A 49 1.07 -5.74 -7.69
C LEU A 49 0.29 -5.96 -6.39
N PRO A 50 0.32 -7.19 -5.84
CA PRO A 50 -0.25 -7.46 -4.53
C PRO A 50 0.62 -6.88 -3.41
N MET A 51 -0.03 -6.42 -2.34
CA MET A 51 0.65 -5.95 -1.14
C MET A 51 1.16 -7.13 -0.31
N THR A 52 2.44 -7.09 0.05
CA THR A 52 3.04 -8.08 0.94
C THR A 52 2.67 -7.81 2.40
N ASN A 53 2.64 -8.86 3.22
CA ASN A 53 2.35 -8.74 4.66
C ASN A 53 3.34 -7.82 5.39
N GLU A 54 4.60 -7.79 4.95
CA GLU A 54 5.61 -6.90 5.50
C GLU A 54 5.25 -5.43 5.22
N LEU A 55 4.91 -5.11 3.98
CA LEU A 55 4.57 -3.75 3.59
C LEU A 55 3.24 -3.30 4.19
N ALA A 56 2.25 -4.20 4.26
CA ALA A 56 0.99 -3.98 4.97
C ALA A 56 1.24 -3.58 6.44
N ARG A 57 2.20 -4.22 7.11
CA ARG A 57 2.59 -3.88 8.49
C ARG A 57 3.27 -2.52 8.59
N LYS A 58 4.13 -2.17 7.64
CA LYS A 58 4.77 -0.85 7.59
C LYS A 58 3.74 0.26 7.39
N ILE A 59 2.81 0.06 6.46
CA ILE A 59 1.72 0.99 6.16
C ILE A 59 0.77 1.11 7.36
N SER A 60 0.38 -0.01 7.98
CA SER A 60 -0.50 0.01 9.16
C SER A 60 0.10 0.84 10.29
N ASN A 61 1.39 0.68 10.55
CA ASN A 61 2.10 1.45 11.57
C ASN A 61 2.27 2.92 11.18
N LEU A 62 2.57 3.21 9.91
CA LEU A 62 2.77 4.57 9.43
C LEU A 62 1.49 5.42 9.50
N PHE A 63 0.36 4.83 9.14
CA PHE A 63 -0.92 5.54 9.08
C PHE A 63 -1.78 5.39 10.33
N ASP A 64 -1.33 4.59 11.31
CA ASP A 64 -2.05 4.23 12.53
C ASP A 64 -3.43 3.63 12.22
N VAL A 65 -3.44 2.61 11.37
CA VAL A 65 -4.66 1.90 10.94
C VAL A 65 -4.52 0.39 11.13
N PRO A 66 -5.62 -0.36 11.31
CA PRO A 66 -5.56 -1.81 11.45
C PRO A 66 -4.96 -2.51 10.22
N ILE A 67 -4.01 -3.41 10.43
CA ILE A 67 -3.40 -4.21 9.34
C ILE A 67 -4.42 -5.07 8.58
N SER A 68 -5.54 -5.44 9.22
CA SER A 68 -6.65 -6.16 8.60
C SER A 68 -7.30 -5.44 7.42
N LEU A 69 -7.04 -4.15 7.24
CA LEU A 69 -7.46 -3.40 6.05
C LEU A 69 -6.70 -3.83 4.78
N PHE A 70 -5.49 -4.38 4.96
CA PHE A 70 -4.59 -4.76 3.88
C PHE A 70 -4.45 -6.28 3.72
N LEU A 71 -4.97 -7.07 4.65
CA LEU A 71 -4.91 -8.52 4.63
C LEU A 71 -6.28 -9.07 4.19
N LYS A 72 -6.35 -9.67 3.00
CA LYS A 72 -7.54 -10.36 2.49
C LYS A 72 -7.17 -11.65 1.77
#